data_AF-A0A6L9SHS8-F1
#
_entry.id   AF-A0A6L9SHS8-F1
#
_cell.length_a   1.000
_cell.length_b   1.000
_cell.length_c   1.000
_cell.angle_alpha   90.00
_cell.angle_beta   90.00
_cell.angle_gamma   90.00
#
_symmetry.space_group_name_H-M   'P 1'
#
loop_
_entity.id
_entity.type
_entity.pdbx_description
1 polymer ?
#
loop_
_entity_poly.entity_id
_entity_poly.type
_entity_poly.pdbx_seq_one_letter_code
_entity_poly.pdbx_strand_id
1 'polypeptide(L)' 'MAVGRAYVHSGMFHEDVLGAISAKYDGWNAAAEIEPYGPRVMLEIPVDRWLLKGAAQ' A
#
# COMPACT_ATOMS: atom_id res chain seq x y z
N MET A 1 14.98 2.02 -0.29
CA MET A 1 13.93 1.41 0.56
C MET A 1 13.51 2.44 1.59
N ALA A 2 12.34 2.32 2.21
CA ALA A 2 11.88 3.25 3.24
C ALA A 2 11.52 2.47 4.49
N VAL A 3 11.63 3.09 5.66
CA VAL A 3 11.18 2.52 6.93
C VAL A 3 10.12 3.44 7.54
N GLY A 4 9.14 2.82 8.20
CA GLY A 4 8.03 3.50 8.85
C GLY A 4 7.25 2.53 9.73
N ARG A 5 6.47 3.06 10.68
CA ARG A 5 5.52 2.27 11.47
C ARG A 5 4.27 1.96 10.64
N ALA A 6 3.86 0.70 10.61
CA ALA A 6 2.63 0.30 9.94
C ALA A 6 1.39 0.56 10.80
N TYR A 7 0.34 1.11 10.18
CA TYR A 7 -1.01 1.24 10.71
C TYR A 7 -1.96 0.40 9.86
N VAL A 8 -2.81 -0.38 10.52
CA VAL A 8 -3.76 -1.28 9.86
C VAL A 8 -5.14 -0.64 9.87
N HIS A 9 -5.70 -0.45 8.69
CA HIS A 9 -7.08 -0.01 8.50
C HIS A 9 -7.92 -1.20 8.02
N SER A 10 -8.81 -1.69 8.88
CA SER A 10 -9.70 -2.84 8.61
C SER A 10 -11.15 -2.44 8.26
N GLY A 11 -11.40 -1.13 8.09
CA GLY A 11 -12.71 -0.59 7.70
C GLY A 11 -12.86 -0.43 6.19
N MET A 12 -13.86 0.35 5.77
CA MET A 12 -14.00 0.72 4.36
C MET A 12 -12.74 1.42 3.86
N PHE A 13 -12.27 0.99 2.69
CA PHE A 13 -11.15 1.61 2.01
C PHE A 13 -11.53 3.00 1.54
N HIS A 14 -10.64 3.97 1.73
CA HIS A 14 -10.85 5.30 1.19
C HIS A 14 -10.80 5.25 -0.35
N GLU A 15 -11.86 5.77 -0.99
CA GLU A 15 -12.04 5.68 -2.44
C GLU A 15 -10.96 6.44 -3.23
N ASP A 16 -10.45 7.54 -2.67
CA ASP A 16 -9.35 8.32 -3.26
C ASP A 16 -8.05 7.51 -3.35
N VAL A 17 -7.71 6.75 -2.30
CA VAL A 17 -6.55 5.87 -2.27
C VAL A 17 -6.72 4.72 -3.26
N LEU A 18 -7.91 4.09 -3.32
CA LEU A 18 -8.18 3.05 -4.31
C LEU A 18 -8.09 3.58 -5.74
N GLY A 19 -8.61 4.77 -6.01
CA GLY A 19 -8.49 5.45 -7.30
C GLY A 19 -7.03 5.70 -7.68
N ALA A 20 -6.22 6.18 -6.74
CA ALA A 20 -4.79 6.42 -6.96
C ALA A 20 -4.03 5.11 -7.24
N ILE A 21 -4.34 4.02 -6.54
CA ILE A 21 -3.75 2.70 -6.79
C ILE A 21 -4.15 2.19 -8.17
N SER A 22 -5.44 2.25 -8.51
CA SER A 22 -5.95 1.82 -9.80
C SER A 22 -5.27 2.57 -10.95
N ALA A 23 -5.16 3.90 -10.86
CA ALA A 23 -4.47 4.72 -11.86
C ALA A 23 -2.98 4.38 -12.00
N LYS A 24 -2.30 4.06 -10.89
CA LYS A 24 -0.87 3.71 -10.89
C LYS A 24 -0.59 2.33 -11.45
N TYR A 25 -1.51 1.39 -11.26
CA TYR A 25 -1.34 -0.03 -11.60
C TYR A 25 -2.33 -0.48 -12.69
N ASP A 26 -2.54 0.36 -13.70
CA ASP A 26 -3.28 0.04 -14.93
C ASP A 26 -4.67 -0.59 -14.69
N GLY A 27 -5.46 0.02 -13.80
CA GLY A 27 -6.82 -0.40 -13.50
C GLY A 27 -6.94 -1.47 -12.40
N TRP A 28 -5.84 -1.83 -11.73
CA TRP A 28 -5.89 -2.85 -10.69
C TRP A 28 -6.91 -2.54 -9.58
N ASN A 29 -7.85 -3.47 -9.36
CA ASN A 29 -8.78 -3.41 -8.24
C ASN A 29 -8.12 -3.98 -6.97
N ALA A 30 -7.46 -3.09 -6.21
CA ALA A 30 -6.79 -3.46 -4.97
C ALA A 30 -7.75 -3.88 -3.84
N ALA A 31 -9.04 -3.60 -3.94
CA ALA A 31 -10.04 -4.04 -2.98
C ALA A 31 -10.63 -5.43 -3.32
N ALA A 32 -10.45 -5.93 -4.55
CA ALA A 32 -11.00 -7.22 -4.95
C ALA A 32 -10.43 -8.35 -4.11
N GLU A 33 -11.27 -9.03 -3.33
CA GLU A 33 -10.85 -10.24 -2.62
C GLU A 33 -10.46 -11.34 -3.60
N ILE A 34 -9.37 -12.05 -3.29
CA ILE A 34 -8.87 -13.16 -4.10
C ILE A 34 -8.81 -14.38 -3.19
N GLU A 35 -9.57 -15.41 -3.53
CA GLU A 35 -9.50 -16.70 -2.86
C GLU A 35 -8.08 -17.30 -2.98
N PRO A 36 -7.52 -17.91 -1.92
CA PRO A 36 -8.14 -18.25 -0.63
C PRO A 36 -7.88 -17.23 0.50
N TYR A 37 -7.49 -15.99 0.17
CA TYR A 37 -6.86 -15.07 1.14
C TYR A 37 -7.85 -14.25 1.98
N GLY A 38 -9.15 -14.32 1.68
CA GLY A 38 -10.20 -13.65 2.45
C GLY A 38 -10.11 -12.11 2.44
N PRO A 39 -10.65 -11.44 3.48
CA PRO A 39 -10.74 -9.98 3.55
C PRO A 39 -9.39 -9.27 3.50
N ARG A 40 -9.34 -8.13 2.81
CA ARG A 40 -8.16 -7.27 2.71
C ARG A 40 -8.13 -6.20 3.79
N VAL A 41 -6.92 -5.72 4.10
CA VAL A 41 -6.70 -4.54 4.95
C VAL A 41 -5.80 -3.54 4.22
N MET A 42 -5.94 -2.26 4.55
CA MET A 42 -5.04 -1.22 4.03
C MET A 42 -3.94 -1.00 5.05
N LEU A 43 -2.70 -1.06 4.57
CA LEU A 43 -1.52 -0.75 5.38
C LEU A 43 -1.04 0.66 5.02
N GLU A 44 -1.14 1.56 5.98
CA GLU A 44 -0.50 2.87 5.89
C GLU A 44 0.85 2.81 6.59
N ILE A 45 1.90 3.24 5.89
CA ILE A 45 3.27 3.25 6.43
C ILE A 45 3.83 4.66 6.18
N PRO A 46 3.63 5.61 7.12
CA PRO A 46 4.28 6.91 7.06
C PRO A 46 5.80 6.72 7.04
N VAL A 47 6.47 7.35 6.07
CA VAL A 47 7.92 7.20 5.91
C VAL A 47 8.64 8.04 6.96
N ASP A 48 9.27 7.37 7.93
CA ASP A 48 10.11 8.02 8.95
C ASP A 48 11.51 8.29 8.41
N ARG A 49 12.06 7.37 7.59
CA ARG A 49 13.39 7.50 7.01
C ARG A 49 13.52 6.79 5.66
N TRP A 50 14.19 7.45 4.72
CA TRP A 50 14.66 6.86 3.48
C TRP A 50 15.97 6.09 3.70
N LEU A 51 15.97 4.81 3.36
CA LEU A 51 17.16 3.97 3.27
C LEU A 51 17.71 4.10 1.85
N LEU A 52 18.68 5.00 1.69
CA LEU A 52 19.49 5.10 0.48
C LEU A 52 20.35 3.84 0.36
N LYS A 53 20.16 3.07 -0.71
CA LYS A 53 21.06 1.96 -1.03
C LYS A 53 22.25 2.55 -1.79
N GLY A 54 23.19 3.14 -1.05
CA GLY A 54 24.44 3.63 -1.61
C GLY A 54 25.39 2.45 -1.86
N ALA A 55 25.57 2.06 -3.11
CA ALA A 55 26.90 1.70 -3.58
C ALA A 55 27.26 2.81 -4.58
N ALA A 56 27.92 3.85 -4.08
CA ALA A 56 28.69 4.71 -4.94
C ALA A 56 29.85 3.86 -5.48
N GLN A 57 29.94 3.74 -6.80
CA GLN A 57 31.19 3.40 -7.51
C GLN A 57 31.60 4.63 -8.30
#